data_AF-A0AAU6TT11-F1
#
_entry.id   AF-A0AAU6TT11-F1
#
_cell.length_a   1.000
_cell.length_b   1.000
_cell.length_c   1.000
_cell.angle_alpha   90.00
_cell.angle_beta   90.00
_cell.angle_gamma   90.00
#
_symmetry.space_group_name_H-M   'P 1'
#
loop_
_entity.id
_entity.type
_entity.pdbx_description
1 polymer ?
#
loop_
_entity_poly.entity_id
_entity_poly.type
_entity_poly.pdbx_seq_one_letter_code
_entity_poly.pdbx_strand_id
1 'polypeptide(L)'
;MTDTKIIHVNFKDENKPVLSTVVEDKKSWQQERCKHHGVIINEQYRQVTCKHCNCVVDAFDVLLSRCHDAEHVVREIGELMEKREELRKSVDELLKAEKNTKARLRSARTDLLFTENKMAQLKGEVG
;
A
#
# COMPACT_ATOMS: atom_id res chain seq x y z
N MET A 1 -13.49 -10.50 36.00
CA MET A 1 -14.19 -9.70 37.03
C MET A 1 -14.00 -8.25 36.65
N THR A 2 -15.01 -7.61 36.08
CA THR A 2 -14.95 -6.22 35.61
C THR A 2 -15.34 -5.29 36.75
N ASP A 3 -14.33 -4.65 37.35
CA ASP A 3 -14.53 -3.58 38.34
C ASP A 3 -15.32 -2.45 37.71
N THR A 4 -16.60 -2.39 38.09
CA THR A 4 -17.49 -1.31 37.67
C THR A 4 -17.15 -0.11 38.55
N LYS A 5 -16.42 0.85 38.01
CA LYS A 5 -16.13 2.12 38.70
C LYS A 5 -17.42 2.93 38.79
N ILE A 6 -18.13 2.79 39.90
CA ILE A 6 -19.34 3.55 40.21
C ILE A 6 -18.89 4.93 40.70
N ILE A 7 -19.23 5.98 39.95
CA ILE A 7 -19.03 7.36 40.38
C ILE A 7 -20.20 7.71 41.30
N HIS A 8 -19.93 7.85 42.59
CA HIS A 8 -20.89 8.39 43.55
C HIS A 8 -20.92 9.91 43.45
N VAL A 9 -21.96 10.44 42.80
CA VAL A 9 -22.20 11.89 42.75
C VAL A 9 -23.06 12.26 43.95
N ASN A 10 -22.48 12.96 44.92
CA ASN A 10 -23.15 13.36 46.15
C ASN A 10 -23.67 14.79 46.01
N PHE A 11 -24.97 14.96 45.78
CA PHE A 11 -25.62 16.27 45.70
C PHE A 11 -25.91 16.75 47.13
N LYS A 12 -25.29 17.86 47.55
CA LYS A 12 -25.45 18.43 48.91
C LYS A 12 -26.78 19.16 49.13
N ASP A 13 -27.46 19.53 48.04
CA ASP A 13 -28.75 20.23 48.06
C ASP A 13 -29.88 19.28 47.66
N GLU A 14 -31.05 19.40 48.30
CA GLU A 14 -32.29 18.72 47.87
C GLU A 14 -32.84 19.24 46.53
N ASN A 15 -32.23 20.30 45.98
CA ASN A 15 -32.57 20.82 44.67
C ASN A 15 -32.04 19.93 43.55
N LYS A 16 -32.87 19.74 42.53
CA LYS A 16 -32.52 18.96 41.33
C LYS A 16 -31.22 19.49 40.71
N PRO A 17 -30.23 18.63 40.43
CA PRO A 17 -28.99 19.08 39.81
C PRO A 17 -29.26 19.69 38.44
N VAL A 18 -28.81 20.94 38.26
CA VAL A 18 -28.92 21.68 37.01
C VAL A 18 -27.58 21.57 36.27
N LEU A 19 -27.60 21.02 35.06
CA LEU A 19 -26.43 20.96 34.20
C LEU A 19 -26.21 22.37 33.60
N SER A 20 -25.07 23.00 33.89
CA SER A 20 -24.75 24.33 33.36
C SER A 20 -24.30 24.30 31.89
N THR A 21 -24.12 23.12 31.33
CA THR A 21 -23.64 22.92 29.96
C THR A 21 -24.79 22.52 29.03
N VAL A 22 -24.84 23.18 27.88
CA VAL A 22 -25.74 22.85 26.78
C VAL A 22 -24.88 22.39 25.61
N VAL A 23 -25.24 21.25 25.03
CA VAL A 23 -24.61 20.74 23.81
C VAL A 23 -25.48 21.15 22.64
N GLU A 24 -24.98 22.07 21.82
CA GLU A 24 -25.62 22.49 20.57
C GLU A 24 -25.21 21.57 19.42
N ASP A 25 -26.05 21.47 18.38
CA ASP A 25 -25.76 20.79 17.11
C ASP A 25 -25.18 19.38 17.24
N LYS A 26 -25.85 18.53 18.03
CA LYS A 26 -25.49 17.11 18.15
C LYS A 26 -25.43 16.45 16.77
N LYS A 27 -24.31 15.78 16.51
CA LYS A 27 -24.10 15.04 15.26
C LYS A 27 -25.19 13.98 15.09
N SER A 28 -25.69 13.86 13.86
CA SER A 28 -26.50 12.71 13.47
C SER A 28 -25.63 11.45 13.35
N TRP A 29 -26.26 10.28 13.42
CA TRP A 29 -25.57 8.99 13.25
C TRP A 29 -24.78 8.90 11.93
N GLN A 30 -25.26 9.55 10.87
CA GLN A 30 -24.57 9.59 9.58
C GLN A 30 -23.32 10.49 9.63
N GLN A 31 -23.39 11.61 10.37
CA GLN A 31 -22.29 12.55 10.54
C GLN A 31 -21.17 11.98 11.40
N GLU A 32 -21.49 11.13 12.38
CA GLU A 32 -20.50 10.38 13.17
C GLU A 32 -19.71 9.36 12.35
N ARG A 33 -20.24 8.93 11.19
CA ARG A 33 -19.68 7.88 10.35
C ARG A 33 -19.18 8.39 9.00
N CYS A 34 -18.87 9.67 8.89
CA CYS A 34 -18.29 10.20 7.66
C CYS A 34 -16.96 9.52 7.34
N LYS A 35 -16.83 8.96 6.13
CA LYS A 35 -15.62 8.29 5.63
C LYS A 35 -14.93 9.04 4.48
N HIS A 36 -15.40 10.24 4.15
CA HIS A 36 -14.85 10.99 3.04
C HIS A 36 -13.48 11.55 3.36
N HIS A 37 -12.60 11.54 2.37
CA HIS A 37 -11.23 12.01 2.53
C HIS A 37 -11.16 13.56 2.48
N GLY A 38 -11.90 14.23 1.60
CA GLY A 38 -11.83 15.68 1.45
C GLY A 38 -12.33 16.46 2.67
N VAL A 39 -11.51 17.38 3.18
CA VAL A 39 -11.87 18.27 4.31
C VAL A 39 -11.62 19.74 3.98
N ILE A 40 -12.34 20.61 4.68
CA ILE A 40 -12.16 22.07 4.71
C ILE A 40 -11.75 22.42 6.15
N ILE A 41 -10.70 23.20 6.30
CA ILE A 41 -10.19 23.63 7.60
C ILE A 41 -10.56 25.09 7.78
N ASN A 42 -11.32 25.38 8.83
CA ASN A 42 -11.61 26.74 9.26
C ASN A 42 -10.65 27.13 10.38
N GLU A 43 -9.73 28.05 10.08
CA GLU A 43 -8.71 28.50 11.02
C GLU A 43 -9.30 29.30 12.19
N GLN A 44 -10.25 30.20 11.90
CA GLN A 44 -10.85 31.08 12.88
C GLN A 44 -11.62 30.31 13.97
N TYR A 45 -12.41 29.31 13.57
CA TYR A 45 -13.22 28.50 14.48
C TYR A 45 -12.54 27.16 14.86
N ARG A 46 -11.32 26.91 14.36
CA ARG A 46 -10.57 25.65 14.55
C ARG A 46 -11.41 24.41 14.26
N GLN A 47 -12.19 24.48 13.19
CA GLN A 47 -13.17 23.46 12.84
C GLN A 47 -12.77 22.78 11.53
N VAL A 48 -12.82 21.45 11.52
CA VAL A 48 -12.62 20.66 10.30
C VAL A 48 -13.97 20.15 9.84
N THR A 49 -14.33 20.43 8.58
CA THR A 49 -15.58 19.95 7.99
C THR A 49 -15.30 19.08 6.78
N CYS A 50 -16.12 18.04 6.60
CA CYS A 50 -16.06 17.23 5.39
C CYS A 50 -16.50 18.06 4.18
N LYS A 51 -15.72 18.05 3.10
CA LYS A 51 -16.05 18.75 1.84
C LYS A 51 -17.32 18.20 1.16
N HIS A 52 -17.68 16.94 1.43
CA HIS A 52 -18.74 16.22 0.71
C HIS A 52 -20.08 16.25 1.44
N CYS A 53 -20.09 15.97 2.75
CA CYS A 53 -21.31 15.93 3.55
C CYS A 53 -21.42 17.08 4.56
N ASN A 54 -20.45 18.00 4.56
CA ASN A 54 -20.40 19.19 5.42
C ASN A 54 -20.47 18.91 6.93
N CYS A 55 -20.24 17.66 7.35
CA CYS A 55 -20.22 17.29 8.75
C CYS A 55 -18.94 17.79 9.42
N VAL A 56 -19.04 18.21 10.68
CA VAL A 56 -17.86 18.51 11.50
C VAL A 56 -17.17 17.21 11.85
N VAL A 57 -15.90 17.08 11.52
CA VAL A 57 -15.06 15.92 11.84
C VAL A 57 -14.00 16.32 12.87
N ASP A 58 -13.55 15.35 13.65
CA ASP A 58 -12.45 15.59 14.58
C ASP A 58 -11.13 15.75 13.81
N ALA A 59 -10.31 16.72 14.23
CA ALA A 59 -9.07 17.04 13.54
C ALA A 59 -8.01 15.92 13.71
N PHE A 60 -7.94 15.29 14.88
CA PHE A 60 -7.00 14.19 15.13
C PHE A 60 -7.39 12.94 14.36
N ASP A 61 -8.68 12.65 14.21
CA ASP A 61 -9.14 11.54 13.36
C ASP A 61 -8.67 11.70 11.90
N VAL A 62 -8.77 12.93 11.38
CA VAL A 62 -8.29 13.24 10.02
C VAL A 62 -6.78 13.09 9.92
N LEU A 63 -6.03 13.64 10.89
CA LEU A 63 -4.57 13.52 10.93
C LEU A 63 -4.12 12.07 11.01
N LEU A 64 -4.74 11.27 11.88
CA LEU A 64 -4.43 9.86 12.06
C LEU A 64 -4.70 9.06 10.77
N SER A 65 -5.83 9.31 10.11
CA SER A 65 -6.12 8.72 8.80
C SER A 65 -5.03 9.05 7.78
N ARG A 66 -4.55 10.30 7.74
CA ARG A 66 -3.48 10.69 6.82
C ARG A 66 -2.14 10.06 7.15
N CYS A 67 -1.81 9.91 8.42
CA CYS A 67 -0.59 9.21 8.84
C CYS A 67 -0.63 7.75 8.38
N HIS A 68 -1.74 7.05 8.59
CA HIS A 68 -1.89 5.67 8.12
C HIS A 68 -1.82 5.53 6.60
N ASP A 69 -2.47 6.44 5.86
CA ASP A 69 -2.37 6.45 4.40
C ASP A 69 -0.92 6.67 3.94
N ALA A 70 -0.20 7.59 4.58
CA ALA A 70 1.21 7.86 4.28
C ALA A 70 2.12 6.68 4.60
N GLU A 71 1.95 6.05 5.77
CA GLU A 71 2.66 4.82 6.17
C GLU A 71 2.45 3.71 5.14
N HIS A 72 1.21 3.52 4.70
CA HIS A 72 0.87 2.52 3.69
C HIS A 72 1.59 2.78 2.37
N VAL A 73 1.54 4.03 1.87
CA VAL A 73 2.20 4.41 0.61
C VAL A 73 3.70 4.22 0.68
N VAL A 74 4.34 4.63 1.78
CA VAL A 74 5.79 4.46 1.97
C VAL A 74 6.18 2.98 1.97
N ARG A 75 5.40 2.14 2.67
CA ARG A 75 5.62 0.69 2.67
C ARG A 75 5.49 0.09 1.28
N GLU A 76 4.44 0.43 0.55
CA GLU A 76 4.18 -0.06 -0.80
C GLU A 76 5.28 0.36 -1.79
N ILE A 77 5.79 1.60 -1.68
CA ILE A 77 6.95 2.04 -2.46
C ILE A 77 8.17 1.16 -2.18
N GLY A 78 8.43 0.83 -0.92
CA GLY A 78 9.53 -0.07 -0.53
C GLY A 78 9.41 -1.45 -1.19
N GLU A 79 8.23 -2.06 -1.10
CA GLU A 79 7.93 -3.36 -1.72
C GLU A 79 8.10 -3.33 -3.25
N LEU A 80 7.64 -2.25 -3.90
CA LEU A 80 7.80 -2.07 -5.34
C LEU A 80 9.26 -1.88 -5.75
N MET A 81 10.06 -1.19 -4.93
CA MET A 81 11.48 -1.00 -5.19
C MET A 81 12.26 -2.32 -5.09
N GLU A 82 11.94 -3.15 -4.10
CA GLU A 82 12.52 -4.49 -3.93
C GLU A 82 12.16 -5.39 -5.12
N LYS A 83 10.87 -5.47 -5.45
CA LYS A 83 10.39 -6.25 -6.61
C LYS A 83 11.04 -5.80 -7.93
N ARG A 84 11.23 -4.50 -8.12
CA ARG A 84 11.94 -3.96 -9.29
C ARG A 84 13.38 -4.47 -9.36
N GLU A 85 14.08 -4.52 -8.23
CA GLU A 85 15.46 -4.98 -8.16
C GLU A 85 15.56 -6.50 -8.42
N GLU A 86 14.66 -7.29 -7.86
CA GLU A 86 14.56 -8.72 -8.15
C GLU A 86 14.33 -8.99 -9.64
N LEU A 87 13.39 -8.26 -10.26
CA LEU A 87 13.10 -8.38 -11.69
C LEU A 87 14.31 -8.01 -12.56
N ARG A 88 15.06 -6.96 -12.18
CA ARG A 88 16.30 -6.59 -12.88
C ARG A 88 17.33 -7.71 -12.85
N LYS A 89 17.59 -8.29 -11.67
CA LYS A 89 18.50 -9.43 -11.52
C LYS A 89 18.06 -10.63 -12.36
N SER A 90 16.76 -10.96 -12.31
CA SER A 90 16.19 -12.06 -13.10
C SER A 90 16.37 -11.84 -14.60
N VAL A 91 16.14 -10.61 -15.10
CA VAL A 91 16.36 -10.27 -16.51
C VAL A 91 17.84 -10.41 -16.89
N ASP A 92 18.76 -9.93 -16.06
CA ASP A 92 20.20 -10.05 -16.32
C ASP A 92 20.66 -11.51 -16.37
N GLU A 93 20.11 -12.37 -15.50
CA GLU A 93 20.36 -13.81 -15.52
C GLU A 93 19.83 -14.48 -16.79
N LEU A 94 18.60 -14.14 -17.20
CA LEU A 94 18.01 -14.64 -18.43
C LEU A 94 18.81 -14.23 -19.67
N LEU A 95 19.28 -12.99 -19.74
CA LEU A 95 20.13 -12.50 -20.84
C LEU A 95 21.45 -13.27 -20.92
N LYS A 96 22.08 -13.56 -19.77
CA LYS A 96 23.28 -14.40 -19.71
C LYS A 96 22.99 -15.83 -20.18
N ALA A 97 21.89 -16.42 -19.72
CA ALA A 97 21.46 -17.76 -20.11
C ALA A 97 21.17 -17.85 -21.61
N GLU A 98 20.51 -16.85 -22.18
CA GLU A 98 20.24 -16.75 -23.62
C GLU A 98 21.55 -16.67 -24.42
N LYS A 99 22.49 -15.82 -24.01
CA LYS A 99 23.81 -15.69 -24.65
C LYS A 99 24.56 -17.02 -24.65
N ASN A 100 24.58 -17.71 -23.51
CA ASN A 100 25.23 -19.01 -23.36
C ASN A 100 24.57 -20.08 -24.22
N THR A 101 23.24 -20.12 -24.27
CA THR A 101 22.47 -21.06 -25.09
C THR A 101 22.71 -20.83 -26.58
N LYS A 102 22.72 -19.57 -27.03
CA LYS A 102 23.08 -19.21 -28.40
C LYS A 102 24.51 -19.64 -28.76
N ALA A 103 25.46 -19.50 -27.83
CA ALA A 103 26.83 -19.95 -28.04
C ALA A 103 26.89 -21.48 -28.20
N ARG A 104 26.25 -22.24 -27.31
CA ARG A 104 26.15 -23.70 -27.40
C ARG A 104 25.50 -24.17 -28.71
N LEU A 105 24.44 -23.49 -29.14
CA LEU A 105 23.77 -23.81 -30.41
C LEU A 105 24.68 -23.59 -31.63
N ARG A 106 25.48 -22.51 -31.63
CA ARG A 106 26.46 -22.27 -32.69
C ARG A 106 27.53 -23.36 -32.73
N SER A 107 28.09 -23.72 -31.58
CA SER A 107 29.08 -24.82 -31.50
C SER A 107 28.50 -26.13 -32.01
N ALA A 108 27.31 -26.52 -31.55
CA ALA A 108 26.64 -27.74 -32.01
C ALA A 108 26.38 -27.76 -33.53
N ARG A 109 26.02 -26.61 -34.13
CA ARG A 109 25.88 -26.49 -35.59
C ARG A 109 27.20 -26.69 -36.31
N THR A 110 28.30 -26.12 -35.80
CA THR A 110 29.64 -26.30 -36.37
C THR A 110 30.08 -27.75 -36.28
N ASP A 111 29.84 -28.41 -35.14
CA ASP A 111 30.18 -29.82 -34.94
C ASP A 111 29.36 -30.72 -35.88
N LEU A 112 28.06 -30.47 -36.02
CA LEU A 112 27.19 -31.19 -36.96
C LEU A 112 27.71 -31.06 -38.40
N LEU A 113 27.97 -29.83 -38.86
CA LEU A 113 28.49 -29.60 -40.21
C LEU A 113 29.83 -30.32 -40.44
N PHE A 114 30.71 -30.30 -39.43
CA PHE A 114 31.98 -31.05 -39.49
C PHE A 114 31.75 -32.55 -39.62
N THR A 115 30.83 -33.12 -38.83
CA THR A 115 30.49 -34.55 -38.90
C THR A 115 29.84 -34.92 -40.22
N GLU A 116 28.95 -34.09 -40.76
CA GLU A 116 28.30 -34.29 -42.05
C GLU A 116 29.33 -34.30 -43.20
N ASN A 117 30.23 -33.32 -43.23
CA ASN A 117 31.32 -33.28 -44.21
C ASN A 117 32.24 -34.50 -44.11
N LYS A 118 32.61 -34.91 -42.90
CA LYS A 118 33.42 -36.12 -42.68
C LYS A 118 32.70 -37.39 -43.17
N MET A 119 31.39 -37.50 -42.94
CA MET A 119 30.60 -38.61 -43.46
C MET A 119 30.54 -38.61 -45.00
N ALA A 120 30.37 -37.44 -45.62
CA ALA A 120 30.33 -37.31 -47.07
C ALA A 120 31.68 -37.68 -47.73
N GLN A 121 32.80 -37.28 -47.10
CA GLN A 121 34.15 -37.71 -47.51
C GLN A 121 34.31 -39.24 -47.43
N LEU A 122 33.87 -39.87 -46.33
CA LEU A 122 33.93 -41.34 -46.19
C LEU A 122 33.08 -42.08 -47.22
N LYS A 123 31.99 -41.47 -47.69
CA LYS A 123 31.13 -42.01 -48.77
C LYS A 123 31.67 -41.75 -50.18
N GLY A 124 32.74 -40.95 -50.32
CA GLY A 124 33.30 -40.56 -51.61
C GLY A 124 32.46 -39.52 -52.39
N GLU A 125 31.55 -38.83 -51.70
CA GLU A 125 30.65 -37.82 -52.31
C GLU A 125 31.31 -36.44 -52.42
N VAL A 126 32.38 -36.20 -51.65
CA VAL A 126 33.12 -34.93 -51.61
C VAL A 126 34.63 -35.24 -51.56
N GLY A 127 35.40 -34.65 -52.47
CA GLY A 127 36.86 -34.80 -52.59
C GLY A 127 37.65 -33.77 -51.80
#